data_AF-Q1ER93-F1
#
_entry.id   AF-Q1ER93-F1
#
_cell.length_a   1.000
_cell.length_b   1.000
_cell.length_c   1.000
_cell.angle_alpha   90.00
_cell.angle_beta   90.00
_cell.angle_gamma   90.00
#
_symmetry.space_group_name_H-M   'P 1'
#
loop_
_entity.id
_entity.type
_entity.pdbx_description
1 polymer ?
#
loop_
_entity_poly.entity_id
_entity_poly.type
_entity_poly.pdbx_seq_one_letter_code
_entity_poly.pdbx_strand_id
1 'polypeptide(L)'
;MQSLHNIERKNIKEMDALEIALSLKRRPAYVQCYCILKCVSMNSNLKLYQLSRLLGLDYYQVMKRVSELSIKGFLRIKNGTISITDDGIKLRDALESLIMLLHAKDVDEEDVSKRLSLYEILA
;
A
#
# COMPACT_ATOMS: atom_id res chain seq x y z
N MET A 1 -22.30 -6.60 42.28
CA MET A 1 -20.85 -6.56 41.97
C MET A 1 -20.69 -6.14 40.53
N GLN A 2 -20.53 -4.83 40.30
CA GLN A 2 -20.16 -4.29 39.00
C GLN A 2 -18.64 -4.05 39.00
N SER A 3 -18.07 -4.28 37.81
CA SER A 3 -17.03 -3.46 37.19
C SER A 3 -15.63 -4.08 37.02
N LEU A 4 -15.07 -3.77 35.84
CA LEU A 4 -13.64 -3.71 35.47
C LEU A 4 -12.96 -4.95 34.87
N HIS A 5 -13.51 -5.50 33.78
CA HIS A 5 -12.65 -5.90 32.64
C HIS A 5 -13.12 -5.21 31.34
N ASN A 6 -13.39 -3.91 31.45
CA ASN A 6 -13.09 -2.97 30.38
C ASN A 6 -11.58 -2.68 30.45
N ILE A 7 -10.75 -3.67 30.13
CA ILE A 7 -9.39 -3.37 29.68
C ILE A 7 -9.59 -2.81 28.28
N GLU A 8 -9.85 -1.50 28.26
CA GLU A 8 -9.25 -0.57 27.33
C GLU A 8 -8.65 -1.27 26.10
N ARG A 9 -9.51 -1.56 25.11
CA ARG A 9 -9.13 -1.39 23.70
C ARG A 9 -8.84 0.10 23.49
N LYS A 10 -7.79 0.57 24.17
CA LYS A 10 -7.19 1.88 24.01
C LYS A 10 -6.74 1.91 22.57
N ASN A 11 -7.51 2.64 21.76
CA ASN A 11 -7.11 3.25 20.50
C ASN A 11 -5.82 2.67 19.94
N ILE A 12 -5.95 1.54 19.23
CA ILE A 12 -5.07 1.32 18.08
C ILE A 12 -5.30 2.60 17.28
N LYS A 13 -4.38 3.57 17.36
CA LYS A 13 -4.29 4.64 16.37
C LYS A 13 -4.41 3.90 15.05
N GLU A 14 -5.52 4.08 14.33
CA GLU A 14 -5.73 3.48 13.03
C GLU A 14 -4.54 3.92 12.17
N MET A 15 -3.49 3.11 12.12
CA MET A 15 -2.35 3.40 11.27
C MET A 15 -2.88 3.29 9.85
N ASP A 16 -2.93 4.42 9.16
CA ASP A 16 -3.30 4.45 7.76
C ASP A 16 -2.28 3.61 6.99
N ALA A 17 -2.75 2.73 6.10
CA ALA A 17 -1.88 1.92 5.26
C ALA A 17 -0.91 2.79 4.44
N LEU A 18 -1.30 4.04 4.14
CA LEU A 18 -0.41 5.02 3.53
C LEU A 18 0.71 5.47 4.47
N GLU A 19 0.44 5.69 5.76
CA GLU A 19 1.47 6.00 6.75
C GLU A 19 2.46 4.85 6.92
N ILE A 20 1.95 3.61 7.01
CA ILE A 20 2.78 2.39 7.02
C ILE A 20 3.63 2.33 5.75
N ALA A 21 3.02 2.48 4.58
CA ALA A 21 3.71 2.40 3.30
C ALA A 21 4.83 3.45 3.16
N LEU A 22 4.61 4.66 3.67
CA LEU A 22 5.59 5.76 3.61
C LEU A 22 6.70 5.63 4.67
N SER A 23 6.47 4.94 5.78
CA SER A 23 7.50 4.72 6.82
C SER A 23 8.53 3.66 6.43
N LEU A 24 8.23 2.78 5.48
CA LEU A 24 9.14 1.73 5.02
C LEU A 24 10.41 2.31 4.36
N LYS A 25 11.57 2.06 4.97
CA LYS A 25 12.90 2.46 4.43
C LYS A 25 13.15 1.94 3.01
N ARG A 26 12.68 0.72 2.71
CA ARG A 26 12.68 0.13 1.36
C ARG A 26 11.27 -0.29 1.02
N ARG A 27 10.67 0.34 0.00
CA ARG A 27 9.32 0.01 -0.45
C ARG A 27 9.37 -1.11 -1.49
N PRO A 28 8.87 -2.33 -1.19
CA PRO A 28 8.80 -3.40 -2.17
C PRO A 28 7.80 -3.06 -3.29
N ALA A 29 7.83 -3.83 -4.37
CA ALA A 29 7.06 -3.58 -5.58
C ALA A 29 5.56 -3.33 -5.32
N TYR A 30 4.92 -4.17 -4.48
CA TYR A 30 3.50 -4.05 -4.18
C TYR A 30 3.16 -2.78 -3.39
N VAL A 31 4.05 -2.33 -2.49
CA VAL A 31 3.90 -1.05 -1.77
C VAL A 31 4.06 0.13 -2.72
N GLN A 32 5.02 0.06 -3.66
CA GLN A 32 5.16 1.09 -4.70
C GLN A 32 3.89 1.20 -5.56
N CYS A 33 3.34 0.05 -5.98
CA CYS A 33 2.08 0.00 -6.73
C CYS A 33 0.92 0.61 -5.93
N TYR A 34 0.78 0.25 -4.64
CA TYR A 34 -0.23 0.84 -3.75
C TYR A 34 -0.10 2.35 -3.69
N CYS A 35 1.09 2.87 -3.39
CA CYS A 35 1.33 4.31 -3.28
C CYS A 35 0.98 5.06 -4.57
N ILE A 36 1.33 4.50 -5.74
CA ILE A 36 0.98 5.06 -7.05
C ILE A 36 -0.54 5.09 -7.24
N LEU A 37 -1.22 3.96 -7.01
CA LEU A 37 -2.68 3.87 -7.17
C LEU A 37 -3.42 4.79 -6.20
N LYS A 38 -2.98 4.87 -4.93
CA LYS A 38 -3.53 5.77 -3.92
C LYS A 38 -3.38 7.23 -4.35
N CYS A 39 -2.18 7.64 -4.75
CA CYS A 39 -1.90 9.00 -5.24
C CYS A 39 -2.78 9.40 -6.44
N VAL A 40 -2.88 8.53 -7.45
CA VAL A 40 -3.71 8.78 -8.64
C VAL A 40 -5.20 8.77 -8.30
N SER A 41 -5.63 7.95 -7.33
CA SER A 41 -7.03 7.95 -6.89
C SER A 41 -7.44 9.23 -6.16
N MET A 42 -6.50 9.89 -5.49
CA MET A 42 -6.73 11.19 -4.84
C MET A 42 -6.67 12.36 -5.83
N ASN A 43 -5.93 12.21 -6.94
CA ASN A 43 -5.74 13.25 -7.94
C ASN A 43 -5.74 12.66 -9.35
N SER A 44 -6.82 12.89 -10.11
CA SER A 44 -7.05 12.27 -11.43
C SER A 44 -6.19 12.83 -12.57
N ASN A 45 -5.35 13.83 -12.32
CA ASN A 45 -4.59 14.56 -13.35
C ASN A 45 -3.07 14.61 -13.07
N LEU A 46 -2.48 13.51 -12.58
CA LEU A 46 -1.05 13.46 -12.28
C LEU A 46 -0.21 13.02 -13.49
N LYS A 47 0.94 13.68 -13.68
CA LYS A 47 2.01 13.27 -14.60
C LYS A 47 3.06 12.42 -13.87
N LEU A 48 3.83 11.61 -14.62
CA LEU A 48 4.88 10.74 -14.07
C LEU A 48 5.85 11.46 -13.12
N TYR A 49 6.36 12.63 -13.51
CA TYR A 49 7.32 13.39 -12.69
C TYR A 49 6.70 13.90 -11.39
N GLN A 50 5.39 14.18 -11.37
CA GLN A 50 4.68 14.60 -10.17
C GLN A 50 4.54 13.42 -9.21
N LEU A 51 4.22 12.22 -9.71
CA LEU A 51 4.19 10.99 -8.91
C LEU A 51 5.56 10.68 -8.27
N SER A 52 6.64 10.75 -9.04
CA SER A 52 8.00 10.55 -8.52
C SER A 52 8.33 11.51 -7.37
N ARG A 53 7.98 12.80 -7.52
CA ARG A 53 8.17 13.80 -6.46
C ARG A 53 7.30 13.56 -5.23
N LEU A 54 6.00 13.34 -5.41
CA LEU A 54 5.05 13.12 -4.32
C LEU A 54 5.40 11.87 -3.50
N LEU A 55 5.86 10.82 -4.18
CA LEU A 55 6.19 9.56 -3.53
C LEU A 55 7.63 9.50 -3.04
N GLY A 56 8.51 10.45 -3.38
CA GLY A 56 9.94 10.35 -3.09
C GLY A 56 10.56 9.07 -3.64
N LEU A 57 10.13 8.66 -4.84
CA LEU A 57 10.62 7.48 -5.55
C LEU A 57 11.43 7.90 -6.77
N ASP A 58 12.43 7.11 -7.13
CA ASP A 58 13.19 7.32 -8.35
C ASP A 58 12.27 7.31 -9.58
N TYR A 59 12.55 8.18 -10.55
CA TYR A 59 11.69 8.38 -11.72
C TYR A 59 11.54 7.08 -12.53
N TYR A 60 12.62 6.31 -12.70
CA TYR A 60 12.57 5.05 -13.45
C TYR A 60 11.77 3.99 -12.70
N GLN A 61 11.85 3.95 -11.36
CA GLN A 61 11.00 3.06 -10.56
C GLN A 61 9.52 3.37 -10.76
N VAL A 62 9.13 4.65 -10.70
CA VAL A 62 7.74 5.06 -10.94
C VAL A 62 7.32 4.75 -12.37
N MET A 63 8.14 5.09 -13.36
CA MET A 63 7.87 4.82 -14.77
C MET A 63 7.64 3.33 -15.01
N LYS A 64 8.50 2.46 -14.46
CA LYS A 64 8.36 1.01 -14.58
C LYS A 64 7.03 0.52 -14.01
N ARG A 65 6.68 0.92 -12.78
CA ARG A 65 5.44 0.49 -12.12
C ARG A 65 4.19 1.03 -12.81
N VAL A 66 4.20 2.29 -13.24
CA VAL A 66 3.08 2.88 -13.99
C VAL A 66 2.87 2.15 -15.32
N SER A 67 3.93 1.82 -16.04
CA SER A 67 3.83 1.03 -17.29
C SER A 67 3.26 -0.36 -17.04
N GLU A 68 3.76 -1.07 -16.02
CA GLU A 68 3.25 -2.40 -15.64
C GLU A 68 1.75 -2.35 -15.27
N LEU A 69 1.34 -1.38 -14.46
CA LEU A 69 -0.06 -1.19 -14.06
C LEU A 69 -0.94 -0.81 -15.25
N SER A 70 -0.43 0.01 -16.18
CA SER A 70 -1.18 0.42 -17.37
C SER A 70 -1.37 -0.73 -18.35
N ILE A 71 -0.34 -1.53 -18.60
CA ILE A 71 -0.41 -2.72 -19.48
C ILE A 71 -1.45 -3.71 -18.95
N LYS A 72 -1.57 -3.83 -17.63
CA LYS A 72 -2.54 -4.71 -16.96
C LYS A 72 -3.94 -4.09 -16.82
N GLY A 73 -4.17 -2.87 -17.31
CA GLY A 73 -5.48 -2.22 -17.28
C GLY A 73 -5.87 -1.55 -15.97
N PHE A 74 -4.96 -1.45 -14.98
CA PHE A 74 -5.21 -0.80 -13.69
C PHE A 74 -5.06 0.73 -13.74
N LEU A 75 -4.29 1.22 -14.71
CA LEU A 75 -4.11 2.65 -14.98
C LEU A 75 -4.39 2.95 -16.45
N ARG A 76 -4.86 4.18 -16.71
CA ARG A 76 -5.01 4.73 -18.05
C ARG A 76 -4.13 5.96 -18.19
N ILE A 77 -3.32 5.98 -19.24
CA ILE A 77 -2.44 7.09 -19.60
C ILE A 77 -3.01 7.78 -20.84
N LYS A 78 -3.39 9.06 -20.72
CA LYS A 78 -3.86 9.88 -21.85
C LYS A 78 -3.14 11.20 -21.84
N ASN A 79 -2.46 11.55 -22.94
CA ASN A 79 -1.68 12.79 -23.08
C ASN A 79 -0.68 13.00 -21.91
N GLY A 80 -0.03 11.93 -21.47
CA GLY A 80 0.92 11.95 -20.33
C GLY A 80 0.26 12.10 -18.95
N THR A 81 -1.06 12.15 -18.88
CA THR A 81 -1.84 12.22 -17.65
C THR A 81 -2.27 10.82 -17.24
N ILE A 82 -2.06 10.48 -15.97
CA ILE A 82 -2.31 9.16 -15.41
C ILE A 82 -3.61 9.22 -14.60
N SER A 83 -4.50 8.28 -14.89
CA SER A 83 -5.79 8.12 -14.22
C SER A 83 -5.98 6.66 -13.81
N ILE A 84 -6.74 6.43 -12.74
CA ILE A 84 -7.04 5.09 -12.21
C ILE A 84 -8.30 4.53 -12.89
N THR A 85 -8.32 3.23 -13.14
CA THR A 85 -9.51 2.51 -13.63
C THR A 85 -10.27 1.87 -12.47
N ASP A 86 -11.48 1.37 -12.71
CA ASP A 86 -12.27 0.66 -11.70
C ASP A 86 -11.53 -0.58 -11.15
N ASP A 87 -10.83 -1.31 -12.01
CA ASP A 87 -10.01 -2.45 -11.59
C ASP A 87 -8.75 -1.99 -10.84
N GLY A 88 -8.21 -0.81 -11.17
CA GLY A 88 -7.15 -0.18 -10.40
C GLY A 88 -7.59 0.18 -8.98
N ILE A 89 -8.84 0.60 -8.78
CA ILE A 89 -9.42 0.87 -7.46
C ILE A 89 -9.50 -0.44 -6.66
N LYS A 90 -10.03 -1.52 -7.25
CA LYS A 90 -10.09 -2.83 -6.58
C LYS A 90 -8.70 -3.33 -6.17
N LEU A 91 -7.71 -3.17 -7.06
CA LEU A 91 -6.33 -3.54 -6.76
C LEU A 91 -5.74 -2.70 -5.63
N ARG A 92 -6.00 -1.38 -5.63
CA ARG A 92 -5.58 -0.48 -4.55
C ARG A 92 -6.11 -0.96 -3.20
N ASP A 93 -7.39 -1.30 -3.12
CA ASP A 93 -8.04 -1.72 -1.87
C ASP A 93 -7.52 -3.08 -1.39
N ALA A 94 -7.25 -4.00 -2.32
CA ALA A 94 -6.60 -5.27 -2.00
C ALA A 94 -5.17 -5.08 -1.48
N LEU A 95 -4.39 -4.18 -2.09
CA LEU A 95 -3.04 -3.85 -1.64
C LEU A 95 -3.04 -3.09 -0.30
N GLU A 96 -4.03 -2.23 -0.07
CA GLU A 96 -4.25 -1.54 1.21
C GLU A 96 -4.40 -2.57 2.33
N SER A 97 -5.32 -3.52 2.13
CA SER A 97 -5.56 -4.63 3.05
C SER A 97 -4.31 -5.49 3.26
N LEU A 98 -3.57 -5.78 2.18
CA LEU A 98 -2.33 -6.56 2.26
C LEU A 98 -1.25 -5.84 3.08
N ILE A 99 -1.07 -4.53 2.89
CA ILE A 99 -0.10 -3.73 3.64
C ILE A 99 -0.45 -3.73 5.13
N MET A 100 -1.73 -3.52 5.45
CA MET A 100 -2.21 -3.63 6.82
C MET A 100 -1.92 -5.03 7.39
N LEU A 101 -2.22 -6.11 6.68
CA LEU A 101 -1.99 -7.46 7.19
C LEU A 101 -0.50 -7.78 7.40
N LEU A 102 0.36 -7.37 6.48
CA LEU A 102 1.79 -7.68 6.53
C LEU A 102 2.52 -6.83 7.58
N HIS A 103 2.18 -5.55 7.69
CA HIS A 103 2.96 -4.55 8.43
C HIS A 103 2.24 -3.93 9.63
N ALA A 104 0.96 -4.22 9.87
CA ALA A 104 0.30 -3.81 11.12
C ALA A 104 0.79 -4.58 12.35
N LYS A 105 1.75 -5.51 12.19
CA LYS A 105 2.37 -6.32 13.24
C LYS A 105 3.88 -6.07 13.38
N ASP A 106 4.27 -4.80 13.45
CA ASP A 106 5.43 -4.41 14.28
C ASP A 106 4.98 -4.05 15.71
N VAL A 107 3.76 -4.47 16.10
CA VAL A 107 3.28 -4.51 17.49
C VAL A 107 3.04 -5.99 17.83
N ASP A 108 3.83 -6.48 18.78
CA ASP A 108 3.88 -7.83 19.39
C ASP A 108 4.64 -8.94 18.64
N GLU A 109 5.88 -9.17 19.09
CA GLU A 109 6.87 -10.17 18.66
C GLU A 109 6.42 -11.65 18.84
N GLU A 110 5.28 -11.94 19.47
CA GLU A 110 4.87 -13.33 19.77
C GLU A 110 4.25 -14.09 18.58
N ASP A 111 3.77 -13.40 17.53
CA ASP A 111 3.12 -14.07 16.38
C ASP A 111 4.04 -14.36 15.19
N VAL A 112 5.33 -14.01 15.28
CA VAL A 112 6.35 -14.26 14.25
C VAL A 112 6.53 -15.77 14.03
N SER A 113 6.44 -16.57 15.09
CA SER A 113 6.59 -18.04 15.04
C SER A 113 5.49 -18.74 14.21
N LYS A 114 4.29 -18.16 14.10
CA LYS A 114 3.23 -18.71 13.23
C LYS A 114 3.37 -18.29 11.77
N ARG A 115 4.05 -17.18 11.48
CA ARG A 115 4.19 -16.63 10.12
C ARG A 115 5.27 -17.34 9.30
N LEU A 116 6.34 -17.84 9.95
CA LEU A 116 7.37 -18.64 9.28
C LEU A 116 6.79 -19.92 8.65
N SER A 117 5.77 -20.50 9.28
CA SER A 117 5.06 -21.68 8.74
C SER A 117 4.38 -21.43 7.39
N LEU A 118 3.91 -20.22 7.08
CA LEU A 118 3.27 -19.94 5.79
C LEU A 118 4.28 -19.77 4.64
N TYR A 119 5.49 -19.28 4.94
CA TYR A 119 6.56 -19.22 3.95
C TYR A 119 7.11 -20.61 3.59
N GLU A 120 7.12 -21.55 4.55
CA GLU A 120 7.51 -22.95 4.30
C GLU A 120 6.47 -23.74 3.49
N ILE A 121 5.19 -23.36 3.53
CA ILE A 121 4.13 -24.00 2.75
C ILE A 121 4.14 -23.54 1.27
N LEU A 122 4.75 -22.37 0.99
CA LEU A 122 4.76 -21.75 -0.34
C LEU A 122 6.13 -21.86 -1.06
N ALA A 123 7.12 -22.50 -0.44
CA ALA A 123 8.43 -22.82 -1.03
C ALA A 123 8.43 -24.26 -1.58
#